data_AF-A0A6A3V0J4-F1
#
_entry.id   AF-A0A6A3V0J4-F1
#
_cell.length_a   1.000
_cell.length_b   1.000
_cell.length_c   1.000
_cell.angle_alpha   90.00
_cell.angle_beta   90.00
_cell.angle_gamma   90.00
#
_symmetry.space_group_name_H-M   'P 1'
#
loop_
_entity.id
_entity.type
_entity.pdbx_description
1 polymer ?
#
loop_
_entity_poly.entity_id
_entity_poly.type
_entity_poly.pdbx_seq_one_letter_code
_entity_poly.pdbx_strand_id
1 'polypeptide(L)'
;MERNQFARYALLFGMLPKDSKKVCKMTTAREIWTAFEQDKTKRAYASEIRLRRDLYAAKFQPGEGMETYLDRLEGMRRQLANMNAVISDADMMSIVLQGVIDSHRNVVRLFNRNNTGAAPNLATISLH
;
A
#
# COMPACT_ATOMS: atom_id res chain seq x y z
N MET A 1 -4.65 27.17 34.28
CA MET A 1 -3.84 27.58 33.10
C MET A 1 -2.57 26.75 32.95
N GLU A 2 -1.83 26.44 34.03
CA GLU A 2 -0.55 25.70 33.96
C GLU A 2 -0.60 24.36 33.23
N ARG A 3 -1.63 23.52 33.47
CA ARG A 3 -1.76 22.22 32.78
C ARG A 3 -1.87 22.36 31.26
N ASN A 4 -2.58 23.38 30.78
CA ASN A 4 -2.69 23.65 29.34
C ASN A 4 -1.36 24.12 28.76
N GLN A 5 -0.64 25.00 29.47
CA GLN A 5 0.69 25.46 29.06
C GLN A 5 1.69 24.30 28.98
N PHE A 6 1.72 23.45 30.01
CA PHE A 6 2.58 22.28 30.06
C PHE A 6 2.29 21.31 28.91
N ALA A 7 1.02 20.96 28.70
CA ALA A 7 0.62 20.08 27.60
C ALA A 7 0.97 20.67 26.22
N ARG A 8 0.82 21.99 26.01
CA ARG A 8 1.26 22.65 24.77
C ARG A 8 2.75 22.48 24.53
N TYR A 9 3.59 22.69 25.54
CA TYR A 9 5.03 22.51 25.40
C TYR A 9 5.39 21.05 25.11
N ALA A 10 4.82 20.11 25.87
CA ALA A 10 5.05 18.69 25.64
C ALA A 10 4.72 18.28 24.19
N LEU A 11 3.59 18.77 23.65
CA LEU A 11 3.20 18.53 22.26
C LEU A 11 4.17 19.19 21.26
N LEU A 12 4.51 20.46 21.44
CA LEU A 12 5.38 21.18 20.50
C LEU A 12 6.80 20.59 20.43
N PHE A 13 7.35 20.14 21.56
CA PHE A 13 8.69 19.55 21.62
C PHE A 13 8.69 18.05 21.27
N GLY A 14 7.58 17.33 21.44
CA GLY A 14 7.45 15.94 21.01
C GLY A 14 7.20 15.75 19.51
N MET A 15 6.75 16.80 18.82
CA MET A 15 6.51 16.77 17.37
C MET A 15 7.79 16.98 16.56
N LEU A 16 7.83 16.39 15.36
CA LEU A 16 8.87 16.73 14.38
C LEU A 16 8.82 18.24 14.05
N PRO A 17 9.97 18.90 13.79
CA PRO A 17 10.02 20.34 13.56
C PRO A 17 9.09 20.85 12.43
N LYS A 18 8.85 20.02 11.41
CA LYS A 18 7.94 20.35 10.30
C LYS A 18 6.46 20.38 10.73
N ASP A 19 6.10 19.56 11.71
CA ASP A 19 4.72 19.42 12.19
C ASP A 19 4.45 20.47 13.28
N SER A 20 5.41 20.69 14.20
CA SER A 20 5.29 21.72 15.25
C SER A 20 5.17 23.14 14.69
N LYS A 21 5.89 23.46 13.60
CA LYS A 21 5.78 24.75 12.90
C LYS A 21 4.37 25.07 12.40
N LYS A 22 3.55 24.05 12.08
CA LYS A 22 2.17 24.25 11.59
C LYS A 22 1.21 24.66 12.70
N VAL A 23 1.48 24.25 13.94
CA VAL A 23 0.56 24.36 15.08
C VAL A 23 1.07 25.28 16.19
N CYS A 24 2.30 25.81 16.09
CA CYS A 24 2.94 26.62 17.13
C CYS A 24 2.20 27.92 17.49
N LYS A 25 1.38 28.44 16.58
CA LYS A 25 0.56 29.65 16.80
C LYS A 25 -0.76 29.38 17.54
N MET A 26 -1.14 28.12 17.73
CA MET A 26 -2.40 27.74 18.39
C MET A 26 -2.29 27.90 19.91
N THR A 27 -3.40 28.30 20.53
CA THR A 27 -3.45 28.81 21.92
C THR A 27 -3.72 27.74 22.96
N THR A 28 -4.36 26.63 22.57
CA THR A 28 -4.69 25.54 23.51
C THR A 28 -4.00 24.23 23.11
N ALA A 29 -3.68 23.40 24.10
CA ALA A 29 -3.11 22.07 23.85
C ALA A 29 -4.07 21.20 23.04
N ARG A 30 -5.38 21.38 23.27
CA ARG A 30 -6.44 20.70 22.54
C ARG A 30 -6.43 21.07 21.05
N GLU A 31 -6.34 22.35 20.71
CA GLU A 31 -6.21 22.80 19.32
C GLU A 31 -4.98 22.19 18.64
N ILE A 32 -3.82 22.25 19.32
CA ILE A 32 -2.56 21.67 18.81
C ILE A 32 -2.71 20.17 18.54
N TRP A 33 -3.27 19.42 19.50
CA TRP A 33 -3.48 17.99 19.37
C TRP A 33 -4.43 17.65 18.23
N THR A 34 -5.61 18.27 18.19
CA THR A 34 -6.61 18.01 17.16
C THR A 34 -6.11 18.34 15.76
N ALA A 35 -5.40 19.45 15.58
CA ALA A 35 -4.85 19.82 14.27
C ALA A 35 -3.74 18.86 13.82
N PHE A 36 -2.86 18.44 14.73
CA PHE A 36 -1.82 17.48 14.44
C PHE A 36 -2.39 16.10 14.08
N GLU A 37 -3.34 15.61 14.88
CA GLU A 37 -4.05 14.36 14.66
C GLU A 37 -4.75 14.37 13.29
N GLN A 38 -5.47 15.44 12.95
CA GLN A 38 -6.11 15.59 11.65
C GLN A 38 -5.10 15.59 10.47
N ASP A 39 -3.97 16.29 10.58
CA ASP A 39 -2.94 16.30 9.52
C ASP A 39 -2.34 14.92 9.33
N LYS A 40 -2.03 14.20 10.42
CA LYS A 40 -1.50 12.84 10.38
C LYS A 40 -2.49 11.85 9.81
N THR A 41 -3.76 11.93 10.20
CA THR A 41 -4.84 11.09 9.66
C THR A 41 -5.05 11.35 8.17
N LYS A 42 -5.14 12.61 7.74
CA LYS A 42 -5.24 12.97 6.31
C LYS A 42 -4.04 12.45 5.52
N ARG A 43 -2.83 12.59 6.06
CA ARG A 43 -1.60 12.09 5.43
C ARG A 43 -1.60 10.57 5.32
N ALA A 44 -2.03 9.86 6.36
CA ALA A 44 -2.15 8.40 6.33
C ALA A 44 -3.14 7.97 5.23
N TYR A 45 -4.33 8.54 5.21
CA TYR A 45 -5.35 8.28 4.18
C TYR A 45 -4.83 8.56 2.76
N ALA A 46 -4.20 9.71 2.56
CA ALA A 46 -3.61 10.07 1.27
C ALA A 46 -2.41 9.18 0.89
N SER A 47 -1.74 8.54 1.84
CA SER A 47 -0.64 7.61 1.59
C SER A 47 -1.18 6.23 1.19
N GLU A 48 -2.22 5.77 1.88
CA GLU A 48 -2.97 4.55 1.53
C GLU A 48 -3.50 4.62 0.09
N ILE A 49 -4.18 5.72 -0.29
CA ILE A 49 -4.71 5.89 -1.65
C ILE A 49 -3.61 5.80 -2.71
N ARG A 50 -2.49 6.50 -2.49
CA ARG A 50 -1.37 6.49 -3.44
C ARG A 50 -0.77 5.10 -3.57
N LEU A 51 -0.54 4.42 -2.45
CA LEU A 51 0.03 3.09 -2.45
C LEU A 51 -0.90 2.07 -3.13
N ARG A 52 -2.22 2.18 -2.89
CA ARG A 52 -3.22 1.36 -3.58
C ARG A 52 -3.20 1.61 -5.10
N ARG A 53 -3.15 2.87 -5.53
CA ARG A 53 -2.99 3.22 -6.95
C ARG A 53 -1.73 2.56 -7.54
N ASP A 54 -0.61 2.69 -6.85
CA ASP A 54 0.68 2.16 -7.32
C ASP A 54 0.66 0.65 -7.44
N LEU A 55 0.04 -0.05 -6.47
CA LEU A 55 -0.15 -1.49 -6.51
C LEU A 55 -0.98 -1.92 -7.72
N TYR A 56 -2.14 -1.30 -7.96
CA TYR A 56 -3.01 -1.65 -9.11
C TYR A 56 -2.40 -1.29 -10.46
N ALA A 57 -1.52 -0.29 -10.52
CA ALA A 57 -0.84 0.13 -11.74
C ALA A 57 0.47 -0.62 -12.01
N ALA A 58 0.91 -1.48 -11.08
CA ALA A 58 2.22 -2.12 -11.14
C ALA A 58 2.31 -3.18 -12.25
N LYS A 59 3.01 -2.82 -13.33
CA LYS A 59 3.35 -3.74 -14.42
C LYS A 59 4.71 -4.40 -14.21
N PHE A 60 4.84 -5.61 -14.73
CA PHE A 60 6.12 -6.29 -14.89
C PHE A 60 6.99 -5.52 -15.90
N GLN A 61 8.23 -5.20 -15.53
CA GLN A 61 9.12 -4.42 -16.39
C GLN A 61 10.02 -5.31 -17.26
N PRO A 62 10.31 -4.94 -18.52
CA PRO A 62 11.28 -5.67 -19.33
C PRO A 62 12.65 -5.74 -18.65
N GLY A 63 13.18 -6.95 -18.47
CA GLY A 63 14.46 -7.17 -17.78
C GLY A 63 14.38 -7.26 -16.26
N GLU A 64 13.21 -7.07 -15.64
CA GLU A 64 12.98 -7.34 -14.22
C GLU A 64 12.86 -8.87 -13.99
N GLY A 65 13.43 -9.37 -12.90
CA GLY A 65 13.19 -10.75 -12.48
C GLY A 65 11.78 -10.94 -11.93
N MET A 66 11.13 -12.08 -12.21
CA MET A 66 9.78 -12.36 -11.68
C MET A 66 9.72 -12.30 -10.16
N GLU A 67 10.76 -12.80 -9.47
CA GLU A 67 10.88 -12.71 -8.02
C GLU A 67 10.89 -11.25 -7.54
N THR A 68 11.71 -10.40 -8.16
CA THR A 68 11.76 -8.96 -7.86
C THR A 68 10.41 -8.28 -8.05
N TYR A 69 9.69 -8.63 -9.12
CA TYR A 69 8.35 -8.12 -9.38
C TYR A 69 7.37 -8.51 -8.27
N LEU A 70 7.33 -9.80 -7.90
CA LEU A 70 6.43 -10.32 -6.89
C LEU A 70 6.75 -9.76 -5.49
N ASP A 71 8.03 -9.68 -5.13
CA ASP A 71 8.48 -9.09 -3.87
C ASP A 71 8.08 -7.62 -3.74
N ARG A 72 8.15 -6.86 -4.84
CA ARG A 72 7.70 -5.47 -4.87
C ARG A 72 6.19 -5.36 -4.64
N LEU A 73 5.39 -6.22 -5.27
CA LEU A 73 3.94 -6.24 -5.03
C LEU A 73 3.59 -6.64 -3.59
N GLU A 74 4.25 -7.67 -3.07
CA GLU A 74 4.03 -8.16 -1.71
C GLU A 74 4.48 -7.13 -0.66
N GLY A 75 5.56 -6.40 -0.93
CA GLY A 75 5.98 -5.26 -0.12
C GLY A 75 4.90 -4.18 -0.01
N MET A 76 4.29 -3.80 -1.14
CA MET A 76 3.18 -2.85 -1.17
C MET A 76 1.94 -3.38 -0.44
N ARG A 77 1.60 -4.67 -0.61
CA ARG A 77 0.49 -5.32 0.10
C ARG A 77 0.69 -5.29 1.60
N ARG A 78 1.88 -5.65 2.08
CA ARG A 78 2.23 -5.64 3.51
C ARG A 78 2.16 -4.23 4.08
N GLN A 79 2.62 -3.24 3.33
CA GLN A 79 2.54 -1.84 3.74
C GLN A 79 1.09 -1.36 3.85
N LEU A 80 0.20 -1.77 2.93
CA LEU A 80 -1.24 -1.51 3.05
C LEU A 80 -1.86 -2.23 4.26
N ALA A 81 -1.49 -3.48 4.53
CA ALA A 81 -1.95 -4.21 5.71
C ALA A 81 -1.56 -3.51 7.02
N ASN A 82 -0.33 -2.97 7.10
CA ASN A 82 0.13 -2.15 8.24
C ASN A 82 -0.66 -0.83 8.40
N MET A 83 -1.36 -0.38 7.36
CA MET A 83 -2.27 0.76 7.39
C MET A 83 -3.74 0.35 7.64
N ASN A 84 -4.01 -0.90 8.02
CA ASN A 84 -5.34 -1.51 8.13
C ASN A 84 -6.14 -1.55 6.82
N ALA A 85 -5.45 -1.54 5.68
CA ALA A 85 -6.03 -1.52 4.33
C ALA A 85 -5.74 -2.83 3.58
N VAL A 86 -6.18 -3.97 4.14
CA VAL A 86 -5.85 -5.32 3.63
C VAL A 86 -6.31 -5.53 2.19
N ILE A 87 -5.44 -6.15 1.38
CA ILE A 87 -5.77 -6.64 0.02
C ILE A 87 -5.89 -8.17 0.10
N SER A 88 -7.00 -8.70 -0.41
CA SER A 88 -7.25 -10.14 -0.38
C SER A 88 -6.32 -10.91 -1.31
N ASP A 89 -6.13 -12.20 -1.05
CA ASP A 89 -5.31 -13.04 -1.94
C ASP A 89 -5.90 -13.15 -3.35
N ALA A 90 -7.23 -13.12 -3.48
CA ALA A 90 -7.93 -13.09 -4.76
C ALA A 90 -7.65 -11.80 -5.54
N ASP A 91 -7.68 -10.65 -4.87
CA ASP A 91 -7.34 -9.36 -5.49
C ASP A 91 -5.87 -9.32 -5.87
N MET A 92 -4.97 -9.82 -5.01
CA MET A 92 -3.54 -9.91 -5.33
C MET A 92 -3.26 -10.79 -6.54
N MET A 93 -3.93 -11.94 -6.65
CA MET A 93 -3.85 -12.79 -7.83
C MET A 93 -4.26 -12.01 -9.08
N SER A 94 -5.37 -11.28 -9.04
CA SER A 94 -5.83 -10.45 -10.15
C SER A 94 -4.80 -9.38 -10.52
N ILE A 95 -4.20 -8.71 -9.53
CA ILE A 95 -3.17 -7.67 -9.73
C ILE A 95 -1.92 -8.25 -10.39
N VAL A 96 -1.43 -9.40 -9.91
CA VAL A 96 -0.27 -10.09 -10.48
C VAL A 96 -0.53 -10.46 -11.93
N LEU A 97 -1.67 -11.10 -12.22
CA LEU A 97 -2.02 -11.53 -13.57
C LEU A 97 -2.21 -10.35 -14.52
N GLN A 98 -2.81 -9.25 -14.05
CA GLN A 98 -2.96 -8.02 -14.82
C GLN A 98 -1.60 -7.40 -15.17
N GLY A 99 -0.65 -7.38 -14.25
CA GLY A 99 0.65 -6.75 -14.48
C GLY A 99 1.57 -7.54 -15.42
N VAL A 100 1.31 -8.84 -15.63
CA VAL A 100 2.04 -9.70 -16.57
C VAL A 100 1.28 -10.02 -17.86
N ILE A 101 0.08 -9.46 -18.07
CA ILE A 101 -0.81 -9.85 -19.17
C ILE A 101 -0.18 -9.70 -20.55
N ASP A 102 0.69 -8.70 -20.74
CA ASP A 102 1.34 -8.46 -22.02
C ASP A 102 2.60 -9.31 -22.22
N SER A 103 3.35 -9.58 -21.16
CA SER A 103 4.65 -10.27 -21.20
C SER A 103 4.55 -11.80 -21.01
N HIS A 104 3.59 -12.29 -20.21
CA HIS A 104 3.45 -13.70 -19.84
C HIS A 104 2.04 -14.22 -20.15
N ARG A 105 1.54 -13.97 -21.36
CA ARG A 105 0.18 -14.32 -21.83
C ARG A 105 -0.23 -15.77 -21.56
N ASN A 106 0.70 -16.72 -21.71
CA ASN A 106 0.41 -18.14 -21.50
C ASN A 106 0.10 -18.46 -20.02
N VAL A 107 0.79 -17.82 -19.08
CA VAL A 107 0.51 -17.95 -17.65
C VAL A 107 -0.90 -17.44 -17.35
N VAL A 108 -1.24 -16.25 -17.84
CA VAL A 108 -2.58 -15.67 -17.63
C VAL A 108 -3.68 -16.56 -18.21
N ARG A 109 -3.48 -17.13 -19.40
CA ARG A 109 -4.43 -18.07 -20.02
C ARG A 109 -4.61 -19.34 -19.18
N LEU A 110 -3.54 -19.88 -18.61
CA LEU A 110 -3.60 -21.07 -17.75
C LEU A 110 -4.49 -20.84 -16.54
N PHE A 111 -4.28 -19.72 -15.84
CA PHE A 111 -5.10 -19.37 -14.68
C PHE A 111 -6.56 -19.11 -15.04
N ASN A 112 -6.82 -18.43 -16.15
CA ASN A 112 -8.19 -18.22 -16.63
C ASN A 112 -8.88 -19.55 -16.99
N ARG A 113 -8.17 -20.49 -17.61
CA ARG A 113 -8.72 -21.81 -17.98
C ARG A 113 -9.11 -22.62 -16.75
N ASN A 114 -8.30 -22.59 -15.69
CA ASN A 114 -8.57 -23.28 -14.44
C ASN A 114 -9.83 -22.74 -13.73
N ASN A 115 -10.08 -21.42 -13.85
CA ASN A 115 -11.29 -20.79 -13.31
C ASN A 115 -12.56 -21.10 -14.12
N THR A 116 -12.43 -21.60 -15.36
CA THR A 116 -13.55 -22.01 -16.24
C THR A 116 -13.93 -23.49 -16.13
N GLY A 117 -13.38 -24.23 -15.16
CA GLY A 117 -13.77 -25.63 -14.88
C GLY A 117 -13.13 -26.68 -15.79
N ALA A 118 -12.22 -26.31 -16.70
CA ALA A 118 -11.49 -27.26 -17.53
C ALA A 118 -10.03 -27.35 -17.06
N ALA A 119 -9.76 -28.16 -16.03
CA ALA A 119 -8.41 -28.43 -15.55
C ALA A 119 -7.51 -28.94 -16.70
N PRO A 120 -6.36 -28.31 -16.97
CA PRO A 120 -5.38 -28.82 -17.91
C PRO A 120 -4.60 -29.96 -17.25
N ASN A 121 -4.58 -31.09 -17.95
CA ASN A 121 -3.80 -32.25 -17.56
C ASN A 121 -2.30 -31.92 -17.68
N LEU A 122 -1.58 -31.92 -16.57
CA LEU A 122 -0.14 -31.65 -16.50
C LEU A 122 0.71 -32.71 -17.25
N ALA A 123 0.08 -33.78 -17.75
CA ALA A 123 0.75 -34.85 -18.51
C ALA A 123 1.09 -34.48 -19.97
N THR A 124 0.62 -33.35 -20.51
CA THR A 124 0.83 -33.03 -21.94
C THR A 124 2.06 -32.14 -22.20
N ILE A 125 2.75 -31.65 -21.16
CA ILE A 125 4.04 -30.96 -21.36
C ILE A 125 5.15 -32.00 -21.42
N SER A 126 5.14 -32.83 -22.47
CA SER A 126 6.38 -33.48 -22.93
C SER A 126 7.14 -32.46 -23.75
N LEU A 127 8.30 -32.04 -23.22
CA LEU A 127 9.30 -31.29 -23.96
C LEU A 127 9.74 -32.10 -25.19
N HIS A 128 9.56 -31.52 -26.36
CA HIS A 128 10.34 -31.84 -27.56
C HIS A 128 11.14 -30.60 -27.93
#